data_AF-A0A0S3AH00-F1
#
_entry.id   AF-A0A0S3AH00-F1
#
_cell.length_a   1.000
_cell.length_b   1.000
_cell.length_c   1.000
_cell.angle_alpha   90.00
_cell.angle_beta   90.00
_cell.angle_gamma   90.00
#
_symmetry.space_group_name_H-M   'P 1'
#
loop_
_entity.id
_entity.type
_entity.pdbx_description
1 polymer ?
#
loop_
_entity_poly.entity_id
_entity_poly.type
_entity_poly.pdbx_seq_one_letter_code
_entity_poly.pdbx_strand_id
1 'polypeptide(L)' 'MKPIRKIYQDAPDSIDIPEELRHQPVEIIIWPLTQAEWSELNLSTRHTGKRDENLSNHA' A
#
# COMPACT_ATOMS: atom_id res chain seq x y z
N MET A 1 5.47 -10.88 15.29
CA MET A 1 6.53 -9.86 15.40
C MET A 1 5.99 -8.67 16.17
N LYS A 2 6.83 -7.84 16.82
CA LYS A 2 6.37 -6.64 17.54
C LYS A 2 6.45 -5.42 16.61
N PRO A 3 5.39 -4.62 16.45
CA PRO A 3 5.44 -3.38 15.68
C PRO A 3 6.40 -2.38 16.33
N ILE A 4 7.05 -1.59 15.50
CA ILE A 4 7.79 -0.42 15.94
C ILE A 4 6.89 0.79 15.75
N ARG A 5 6.63 1.51 16.84
CA ARG A 5 5.86 2.76 16.83
C ARG A 5 6.79 3.94 17.06
N LYS A 6 6.68 4.96 16.23
CA LYS A 6 7.42 6.22 16.41
C LYS A 6 6.52 7.40 16.10
N ILE A 7 6.59 8.40 16.97
CA ILE A 7 5.90 9.67 16.77
C ILE A 7 6.93 10.68 16.28
N TYR A 8 6.64 11.34 15.17
CA TYR A 8 7.43 12.43 14.63
C TYR A 8 6.61 13.71 14.73
N GLN A 9 7.24 14.82 15.12
CA GLN A 9 6.55 16.11 15.21
C GLN A 9 6.21 16.66 13.83
N ASP A 10 7.06 16.38 12.84
CA ASP A 10 6.86 16.66 11.43
C ASP A 10 7.03 15.38 10.61
N ALA A 11 6.23 15.26 9.56
CA ALA A 11 6.32 14.14 8.64
C ALA A 11 7.70 14.11 7.94
N PRO A 12 8.41 12.97 7.93
CA PRO A 12 9.64 12.86 7.15
C PRO A 12 9.34 12.87 5.66
N ASP A 13 10.16 13.56 4.88
CA ASP A 13 10.01 13.70 3.41
C ASP A 13 10.09 12.36 2.66
N SER A 14 10.59 11.30 3.30
CA SER A 14 10.72 9.96 2.73
C SER A 14 9.42 9.16 2.71
N ILE A 15 8.35 9.65 3.33
CA ILE A 15 7.04 9.00 3.33
C ILE A 15 6.06 9.92 2.61
N ASP A 16 5.39 9.38 1.59
CA ASP A 16 4.35 10.10 0.86
C ASP A 16 3.12 10.30 1.75
N ILE A 17 3.16 11.37 2.54
CA ILE A 17 2.06 11.85 3.36
C ILE A 17 1.43 13.05 2.64
N PRO A 18 0.07 13.12 2.57
CA PRO A 18 -0.63 14.29 2.05
C PRO A 18 -0.11 15.58 2.67
N GLU A 19 0.08 16.60 1.85
CA GLU A 19 0.77 17.85 2.24
C GLU A 19 0.08 18.53 3.43
N GLU A 20 -1.24 18.43 3.51
CA GLU A 20 -2.09 18.98 4.56
C GLU A 20 -1.81 18.37 5.95
N LEU A 21 -1.20 17.18 5.97
CA LEU A 21 -0.89 16.43 7.18
C LEU A 21 0.61 16.48 7.54
N ARG A 22 1.46 17.08 6.69
CA ARG A 22 2.92 17.09 6.92
C ARG A 22 3.37 17.91 8.13
N HIS A 23 2.62 18.97 8.46
CA HIS A 23 2.89 19.88 9.58
C HIS A 23 2.21 19.48 10.89
N GLN A 24 1.66 18.27 10.95
CA GLN A 24 1.02 17.74 12.14
C GLN A 24 1.86 16.60 12.69
N PRO A 25 1.81 16.34 14.01
CA PRO A 25 2.45 15.17 14.58
C PRO A 25 1.91 13.90 13.94
N VAL A 26 2.81 13.07 13.41
CA VAL A 26 2.45 11.81 12.75
C VAL A 26 2.94 10.62 13.57
N GLU A 27 2.07 9.63 13.73
CA GLU A 27 2.43 8.32 14.27
C GLU A 27 2.72 7.35 13.11
N ILE A 28 3.96 6.86 13.06
CA ILE A 28 4.40 5.87 12.08
C ILE A 28 4.47 4.51 12.76
N ILE A 29 3.72 3.54 12.21
CA ILE A 29 3.72 2.14 12.64
C ILE A 29 4.43 1.32 11.58
N ILE A 30 5.63 0.83 11.91
CA ILE A 30 6.40 -0.06 11.04
C ILE A 30 6.08 -1.49 11.42
N TRP A 31 5.37 -2.18 10.52
CA TRP A 31 5.09 -3.59 10.64
C TRP A 31 5.97 -4.38 9.64
N PRO A 32 7.02 -5.07 10.10
CA PRO A 32 7.82 -5.89 9.20
C PRO A 32 6.97 -7.07 8.74
N LEU A 33 6.75 -7.15 7.43
CA LEU A 33 6.10 -8.29 6.81
C LEU A 33 7.12 -9.41 6.66
N THR A 34 6.68 -10.63 6.94
CA THR A 34 7.43 -11.84 6.59
C THR A 34 7.42 -12.04 5.09
N GLN A 35 8.39 -12.82 4.58
CA GLN A 35 8.46 -13.12 3.14
C GLN A 35 7.22 -13.86 2.62
N ALA A 36 6.54 -14.62 3.48
CA ALA A 36 5.26 -15.26 3.16
C ALA A 36 4.15 -14.21 2.95
N GLU A 37 3.99 -13.29 3.90
CA GLU A 37 2.99 -12.20 3.82
C GLU A 37 3.24 -11.28 2.62
N TRP A 38 4.50 -11.01 2.29
CA TRP A 38 4.87 -10.19 1.15
C TRP A 38 4.55 -10.85 -0.21
N SER A 39 4.64 -12.19 -0.27
CA SER A 39 4.35 -12.96 -1.49
C SER A 39 2.85 -13.00 -1.79
N GLU A 40 2.00 -13.10 -0.76
CA GLU A 40 0.54 -13.12 -0.91
C GLU A 40 -0.02 -11.76 -1.37
N LEU A 41 0.51 -10.64 -0.86
CA LEU A 41 0.10 -9.29 -1.28
C LEU A 41 0.37 -9.03 -2.77
N ASN A 42 1.48 -9.54 -3.30
CA ASN A 42 1.86 -9.38 -4.71
C ASN A 42 1.05 -10.27 -5.68
N LEU A 43 0.44 -11.36 -5.19
CA LEU A 43 -0.39 -12.25 -6.00
C LEU A 43 -1.82 -11.72 -6.15
N SER A 44 -2.32 -10.97 -5.17
CA SER A 44 -3.66 -10.35 -5.19
C SER A 44 -3.81 -9.30 -6.30
N THR A 45 -2.72 -8.57 -6.62
CA THR A 45 -2.73 -7.52 -7.66
C THR A 45 -2.83 -8.08 -9.09
N ARG A 46 -2.58 -9.37 -9.30
CA ARG A 46 -2.52 -9.97 -10.66
C ARG A 46 -3.84 -10.58 -11.13
N HIS A 47 -4.87 -10.67 -10.28
CA HIS A 47 -6.09 -11.44 -10.59
C HIS A 47 -7.32 -10.62 -11.01
N THR A 48 -7.26 -9.29 -11.04
CA THR A 48 -8.38 -8.41 -11.44
C THR A 48 -8.17 -7.77 -12.81
N GLY A 49 -7.70 -8.54 -13.80
CA GLY A 49 -7.39 -8.04 -15.15
C GLY A 49 -7.88 -8.92 -16.31
N LYS A 50 -8.90 -9.76 -16.11
CA LYS A 50 -9.59 -10.45 -17.23
C LYS A 50 -11.09 -10.38 -17.02
N ARG A 51 -11.70 -9.29 -17.46
CA ARG A 51 -13.12 -9.21 -17.81
C ARG A 51 -13.22 -8.67 -19.22
N ASP A 52 -13.73 -9.54 -20.08
CA ASP A 52 -14.61 -9.25 -21.21
C ASP A 52 -14.05 -8.37 -22.35
N GLU A 53 -13.28 -9.01 -23.23
CA GLU A 53 -13.21 -8.61 -24.64
C GLU A 53 -13.58 -9.82 -25.51
N ASN A 54 -14.87 -10.18 -25.47
CA ASN A 54 -15.48 -11.04 -26.48
C ASN A 54 -16.81 -10.43 -26.89
N LEU A 55 -16.72 -9.20 -27.42
CA LEU A 55 -17.81 -8.59 -28.18
C LEU A 55 -17.71 -9.08 -29.61
N SER A 56 -18.50 -10.11 -29.90
CA SER A 56 -19.30 -10.29 -31.10
C SER A 56 -18.79 -9.59 -32.37
N ASN A 57 -18.08 -10.32 -33.23
CA ASN A 57 -18.12 -10.01 -34.66
C ASN A 57 -19.50 -10.42 -35.20
N HIS A 58 -20.31 -9.39 -35.43
CA HIS A 58 -21.59 -9.41 -36.13
C HIS A 58 -21.43 -9.81 -37.60
N ALA A 59 -22.38 -10.63 -38.05
CA ALA A 59 -23.03 -10.69 -39.38
C ALA A 59 -22.17 -10.72 -40.64
#